data_AF-A0A5S3YPZ1-F1
#
_entry.id   AF-A0A5S3YPZ1-F1
#
_cell.length_a   1.000
_cell.length_b   1.000
_cell.length_c   1.000
_cell.angle_alpha   90.00
_cell.angle_beta   90.00
_cell.angle_gamma   90.00
#
_symmetry.space_group_name_H-M   'P 1'
#
loop_
_entity.id
_entity.type
_entity.pdbx_description
1 polymer ?
#
loop_
_entity_poly.entity_id
_entity_poly.type
_entity_poly.pdbx_seq_one_letter_code
_entity_poly.pdbx_strand_id
1 'polypeptide(L)'
;MNFARFLSSISLGYLLLFSASSLAQTLYLIGGSLKTCSSQSTQNCSKKVNFESAAKRQQLFFVHDLTLNAVNEKWPTHNTQHKHRTRKLLKAIKSKMLYSKSALIAAIKQQDSYLYKRWSNEEYYFVFDMLEVPVLYEQRRAKEQVLTQFNNEPASTEILNDIVKTLKQQNNAKLLLSTASSRDPYESADFYQGLFSAYGVEATWFALTPALAKAISNNDCDNLDIYRNKLNNVFNRELVYPDLTAQELALCKKGIDNLTQEITSAGGMMFNGGDQSLTKQVMVDNETGKAFPWLKAIQNRPVLIGTSAGTAVQSGGPNASGQVPMITNGTSLSALESGAFAKAPPKQNCQQHGGCDILPHDALTYDKRGGLGSFNFGILDTHFSERGRTPRLAVLLAETNQRWGFGVDETTALKVEKAVNKFSVLGKQGVVLLEKVSKYSFLYNFYPASSEFMLNPNVENFAEIKINGRVGHSEDLISDALIRERLKVFCTGDISSLVNKEQGIKNNELIFRKLEQTSCELLGQSMKIENLLMKINSLPKAKDN
;
A
#
# COMPACT_ATOMS: atom_id res chain seq x y z
N MET A 1 -18.30 47.49 64.63
CA MET A 1 -19.43 46.56 64.44
C MET A 1 -19.76 46.48 62.96
N ASN A 2 -19.68 45.25 62.44
CA ASN A 2 -20.28 44.72 61.21
C ASN A 2 -19.83 45.21 59.82
N PHE A 3 -18.85 44.47 59.29
CA PHE A 3 -18.69 44.11 57.89
C PHE A 3 -19.93 43.36 57.36
N ALA A 4 -20.43 43.71 56.17
CA ALA A 4 -20.97 42.74 55.20
C ALA A 4 -21.03 43.37 53.80
N ARG A 5 -20.19 42.85 52.89
CA ARG A 5 -20.18 43.13 51.45
C ARG A 5 -21.36 42.42 50.78
N PHE A 6 -22.09 43.13 49.93
CA PHE A 6 -22.98 42.52 48.94
C PHE A 6 -22.15 42.00 47.77
N LEU A 7 -22.13 40.68 47.59
CA LEU A 7 -21.53 39.98 46.45
C LEU A 7 -22.61 39.75 45.39
N SER A 8 -22.29 40.15 44.17
CA SER A 8 -23.03 39.93 42.94
C SER A 8 -23.16 38.44 42.62
N SER A 9 -24.39 38.01 42.37
CA SER A 9 -24.78 36.70 41.84
C SER A 9 -24.21 36.48 40.43
N ILE A 10 -23.21 35.60 40.32
CA ILE A 10 -22.72 35.03 39.06
C ILE A 10 -23.44 33.70 38.85
N SER A 11 -24.28 33.63 37.83
CA SER A 11 -24.89 32.38 37.36
C SER A 11 -23.81 31.46 36.78
N LEU A 12 -23.61 30.30 37.41
CA LEU A 12 -22.82 29.18 36.86
C LEU A 12 -23.57 28.61 35.65
N GLY A 13 -23.18 29.04 34.44
CA GLY A 13 -23.49 28.34 33.21
C GLY A 13 -22.60 27.10 33.09
N TYR A 14 -23.19 25.91 33.26
CA TYR A 14 -22.56 24.64 32.94
C TYR A 14 -22.18 24.61 31.45
N LEU A 15 -20.87 24.73 31.15
CA LEU A 15 -20.33 24.30 29.87
C LEU A 15 -20.34 22.76 29.85
N LEU A 16 -21.36 22.17 29.25
CA LEU A 16 -21.26 20.81 28.73
C LEU A 16 -20.37 20.86 27.49
N LEU A 17 -19.09 20.60 27.70
CA LEU A 17 -18.16 20.24 26.63
C LEU A 17 -18.75 19.03 25.88
N PHE A 18 -19.12 19.24 24.62
CA PHE A 18 -19.28 18.14 23.66
C PHE A 18 -17.93 17.42 23.55
N SER A 19 -17.73 16.37 24.34
CA SER A 19 -16.77 15.32 23.99
C SER A 19 -17.31 14.68 22.71
N ALA A 20 -16.75 15.05 21.57
CA ALA A 20 -16.97 14.33 20.33
C ALA A 20 -16.54 12.88 20.59
N SER A 21 -17.52 12.00 20.81
CA SER A 21 -17.31 10.56 20.80
C SER A 21 -16.58 10.24 19.52
N SER A 22 -15.34 9.75 19.60
CA SER A 22 -14.72 9.14 18.44
C SER A 22 -15.71 8.09 17.93
N LEU A 23 -16.24 8.29 16.73
CA LEU A 23 -16.93 7.23 16.02
C LEU A 23 -16.02 6.00 16.12
N ALA A 24 -16.58 4.86 16.54
CA ALA A 24 -15.83 3.62 16.73
C ALA A 24 -15.24 3.16 15.40
N GLN A 25 -14.11 3.74 15.02
CA GLN A 25 -13.45 3.53 13.74
C GLN A 25 -12.54 2.32 13.86
N THR A 26 -12.73 1.38 12.92
CA THR A 26 -11.91 0.19 12.79
C THR A 26 -11.08 0.29 11.51
N LEU A 27 -9.77 0.12 11.65
CA LEU A 27 -8.84 0.06 10.53
C LEU A 27 -8.44 -1.39 10.26
N TYR A 28 -8.38 -1.77 8.99
CA TYR A 28 -7.75 -3.00 8.53
C TYR A 28 -6.54 -2.65 7.68
N LEU A 29 -5.36 -2.94 8.21
CA LEU A 29 -4.08 -2.62 7.60
C LEU A 29 -3.46 -3.93 7.10
N ILE A 30 -3.75 -4.31 5.85
CA ILE A 30 -3.30 -5.56 5.25
C ILE A 30 -1.93 -5.36 4.62
N GLY A 31 -0.96 -6.21 4.98
CA GLY A 31 0.45 -6.04 4.57
C GLY A 31 0.73 -6.34 3.11
N GLY A 32 -0.15 -7.05 2.40
CA GLY A 32 0.04 -7.37 0.99
C GLY A 32 -1.18 -8.05 0.38
N SER A 33 -1.08 -8.48 -0.87
CA SER A 33 -2.19 -9.11 -1.58
C SER A 33 -2.75 -10.31 -0.80
N LEU A 34 -4.07 -10.34 -0.63
CA LEU A 34 -4.79 -11.51 -0.14
C LEU A 34 -4.72 -12.58 -1.24
N LYS A 35 -4.14 -13.73 -0.95
CA LYS A 35 -4.11 -14.87 -1.88
C LYS A 35 -5.53 -15.35 -2.12
N THR A 36 -6.09 -14.93 -3.25
CA THR A 36 -7.50 -15.08 -3.56
C THR A 36 -7.68 -15.84 -4.88
N CYS A 37 -8.53 -16.86 -4.87
CA CYS A 37 -8.90 -17.63 -6.05
C CYS A 37 -9.71 -16.76 -7.01
N SER A 38 -9.18 -16.56 -8.22
CA SER A 38 -9.87 -15.83 -9.28
C SER A 38 -9.56 -16.41 -10.66
N SER A 39 -10.36 -16.02 -11.66
CA SER A 39 -10.18 -16.47 -13.04
C SER A 39 -8.86 -16.02 -13.66
N GLN A 40 -8.22 -14.98 -13.12
CA GLN A 40 -6.88 -14.52 -13.52
C GLN A 40 -5.75 -15.01 -12.60
N SER A 41 -6.08 -15.56 -11.42
CA SER A 41 -5.11 -16.07 -10.43
C SER A 41 -5.49 -17.47 -9.94
N THR A 42 -5.58 -18.42 -10.87
CA THR A 42 -6.02 -19.80 -10.60
C THR A 42 -5.08 -20.57 -9.68
N GLN A 43 -3.81 -20.16 -9.58
CA GLN A 43 -2.82 -20.68 -8.63
C GLN A 43 -3.20 -20.45 -7.15
N ASN A 44 -4.12 -19.53 -6.87
CA ASN A 44 -4.64 -19.27 -5.52
C ASN A 44 -5.89 -20.11 -5.20
N CYS A 45 -6.31 -21.01 -6.09
CA CYS A 45 -7.47 -21.86 -5.87
C CYS A 45 -7.08 -23.18 -5.17
N SER A 46 -7.85 -23.60 -4.17
CA SER A 46 -7.60 -24.82 -3.38
C SER A 46 -7.79 -26.11 -4.18
N LYS A 47 -8.47 -26.01 -5.32
CA LYS A 47 -8.72 -27.10 -6.27
C LYS A 47 -8.83 -26.54 -7.68
N LYS A 48 -8.93 -27.43 -8.67
CA LYS A 48 -9.30 -27.03 -10.02
C LYS A 48 -10.73 -26.48 -10.00
N VAL A 49 -10.86 -25.16 -10.14
CA VAL A 49 -12.14 -24.46 -10.18
C VAL A 49 -12.53 -24.21 -11.63
N ASN A 50 -13.78 -24.54 -11.97
CA ASN A 50 -14.34 -24.21 -13.27
C ASN A 50 -14.98 -22.83 -13.17
N PHE A 51 -14.26 -21.82 -13.65
CA PHE A 51 -14.82 -20.48 -13.82
C PHE A 51 -15.82 -20.45 -14.98
N GLU A 52 -16.77 -19.54 -14.92
CA GLU A 52 -17.74 -19.32 -16.00
C GLU A 52 -17.04 -19.07 -17.33
N SER A 53 -17.68 -19.49 -18.43
CA SER A 53 -17.17 -19.22 -19.78
C SER A 53 -17.03 -17.71 -20.06
N ALA A 54 -17.85 -16.89 -19.41
CA ALA A 54 -17.83 -15.44 -19.48
C ALA A 54 -16.70 -14.77 -18.65
N ALA A 55 -15.98 -15.52 -17.82
CA ALA A 55 -14.95 -14.96 -16.95
C ALA A 55 -13.69 -14.57 -17.72
N LYS A 56 -13.17 -13.36 -17.49
CA LYS A 56 -11.89 -12.89 -18.03
C LYS A 56 -10.76 -13.67 -17.37
N ARG A 57 -9.95 -14.36 -18.17
CA ARG A 57 -8.83 -15.21 -17.69
C ARG A 57 -7.46 -14.53 -17.80
N GLN A 58 -7.31 -13.59 -18.72
CA GLN A 58 -6.10 -12.81 -18.94
C GLN A 58 -6.43 -11.59 -19.78
N GLN A 59 -5.53 -10.62 -19.84
CA GLN A 59 -5.56 -9.59 -20.88
C GLN A 59 -5.12 -10.15 -22.23
N LEU A 60 -5.68 -9.58 -23.29
CA LEU A 60 -5.37 -9.94 -24.67
C LEU A 60 -4.90 -8.70 -25.42
N PHE A 61 -3.90 -8.89 -26.27
CA PHE A 61 -3.28 -7.83 -27.05
C PHE A 61 -3.34 -8.18 -28.53
N PHE A 62 -3.66 -7.20 -29.36
CA PHE A 62 -3.74 -7.38 -30.80
C PHE A 62 -2.77 -6.47 -31.52
N VAL A 63 -1.79 -7.06 -32.19
CA VAL A 63 -0.85 -6.33 -33.05
C VAL A 63 -1.37 -6.41 -34.48
N HIS A 64 -2.19 -5.44 -34.86
CA HIS A 64 -2.89 -5.36 -36.15
C HIS A 64 -2.89 -3.92 -36.69
N ASP A 65 -3.25 -3.72 -37.97
CA ASP A 65 -3.17 -2.40 -38.63
C ASP A 65 -3.89 -1.29 -37.85
N LEU A 66 -5.04 -1.59 -37.24
CA LEU A 66 -5.80 -0.65 -36.43
C LEU A 66 -5.01 -0.15 -35.20
N THR A 67 -4.44 -1.08 -34.42
CA THR A 67 -3.68 -0.72 -33.22
C THR A 67 -2.33 -0.10 -33.58
N LEU A 68 -1.71 -0.51 -34.69
CA LEU A 68 -0.49 0.12 -35.24
C LEU A 68 -0.73 1.58 -35.66
N ASN A 69 -1.84 1.86 -36.32
CA ASN A 69 -2.22 3.22 -36.70
C ASN A 69 -2.42 4.08 -35.46
N ALA A 70 -3.14 3.56 -34.46
CA ALA A 70 -3.38 4.28 -33.20
C ALA A 70 -2.06 4.59 -32.45
N VAL A 71 -1.12 3.63 -32.37
CA VAL A 71 0.23 3.86 -31.80
C VAL A 71 0.99 4.93 -32.59
N ASN A 72 0.86 4.94 -33.92
CA ASN A 72 1.55 5.91 -34.77
C ASN A 72 0.95 7.32 -34.67
N GLU A 73 -0.36 7.45 -34.54
CA GLU A 73 -1.02 8.76 -34.47
C GLU A 73 -0.84 9.41 -33.10
N LYS A 74 -0.97 8.62 -32.02
CA LYS A 74 -1.07 9.13 -30.65
C LYS A 74 0.21 8.97 -29.82
N TRP A 75 1.37 8.76 -30.46
CA TRP A 75 2.64 8.52 -29.77
C TRP A 75 2.88 9.57 -28.65
N PRO A 76 3.21 9.15 -27.42
CA PRO A 76 3.04 10.00 -26.24
C PRO A 76 4.21 10.96 -26.01
N THR A 77 5.36 10.74 -26.65
CA THR A 77 6.57 11.55 -26.45
C THR A 77 6.98 12.28 -27.72
N HIS A 78 7.91 13.23 -27.60
CA HIS A 78 8.57 13.85 -28.76
C HIS A 78 9.68 12.99 -29.38
N ASN A 79 9.90 11.76 -28.90
CA ASN A 79 10.95 10.88 -29.40
C ASN A 79 10.53 10.18 -30.70
N THR A 80 10.73 10.89 -31.82
CA THR A 80 10.40 10.40 -33.17
C THR A 80 11.20 9.16 -33.56
N GLN A 81 12.42 9.00 -33.06
CA GLN A 81 13.23 7.81 -33.30
C GLN A 81 12.62 6.56 -32.67
N HIS A 82 12.21 6.64 -31.39
CA HIS A 82 11.51 5.56 -30.71
C HIS A 82 10.17 5.26 -31.39
N LYS A 83 9.41 6.28 -31.79
CA LYS A 83 8.17 6.12 -32.56
C LYS A 83 8.38 5.30 -33.83
N HIS A 84 9.35 5.70 -34.67
CA HIS A 84 9.63 5.01 -35.94
C HIS A 84 10.11 3.57 -35.73
N ARG A 85 11.01 3.35 -34.76
CA ARG A 85 11.54 2.02 -34.45
C ARG A 85 10.47 1.11 -33.85
N THR A 86 9.62 1.63 -32.98
CA THR A 86 8.45 0.92 -32.43
C THR A 86 7.49 0.51 -33.53
N ARG A 87 7.18 1.41 -34.47
CA ARG A 87 6.33 1.07 -35.63
C ARG A 87 6.94 -0.04 -36.48
N LYS A 88 8.26 0.00 -36.73
CA LYS A 88 8.95 -1.07 -37.48
C LYS A 88 8.88 -2.41 -36.74
N LEU A 89 9.11 -2.39 -35.42
CA LEU A 89 9.00 -3.54 -34.54
C LEU A 89 7.60 -4.15 -34.60
N LEU A 90 6.55 -3.35 -34.34
CA LEU A 90 5.16 -3.81 -34.30
C LEU A 90 4.70 -4.36 -35.66
N LYS A 91 5.18 -3.80 -36.78
CA LYS A 91 4.94 -4.35 -38.12
C LYS A 91 5.55 -5.73 -38.29
N ALA A 92 6.76 -5.97 -37.75
CA ALA A 92 7.45 -7.25 -37.86
C ALA A 92 6.78 -8.35 -37.03
N ILE A 93 6.11 -8.00 -35.92
CA ILE A 93 5.41 -8.95 -35.05
C ILE A 93 3.87 -8.90 -35.23
N LYS A 94 3.39 -8.34 -36.34
CA LYS A 94 1.96 -8.34 -36.67
C LYS A 94 1.43 -9.77 -36.74
N SER A 95 0.23 -10.00 -36.19
CA SER A 95 -0.38 -11.32 -36.16
C SER A 95 -1.88 -11.26 -36.42
N LYS A 96 -2.44 -12.36 -36.93
CA LYS A 96 -3.90 -12.58 -36.98
C LYS A 96 -4.44 -13.14 -35.65
N MET A 97 -3.56 -13.59 -34.76
CA MET A 97 -3.89 -14.12 -33.45
C MET A 97 -3.65 -13.08 -32.36
N LEU A 98 -4.39 -13.22 -31.26
CA LEU A 98 -4.20 -12.42 -30.05
C LEU A 98 -2.98 -12.92 -29.25
N TYR A 99 -2.26 -11.99 -28.64
CA TYR A 99 -1.17 -12.27 -27.72
C TYR A 99 -1.66 -12.23 -26.27
N SER A 100 -1.13 -13.13 -25.44
CA SER A 100 -1.04 -12.85 -24.00
C SER A 100 0.06 -11.80 -23.75
N LYS A 101 0.04 -11.16 -22.57
CA LYS A 101 1.07 -10.17 -22.21
C LYS A 101 2.49 -10.74 -22.29
N SER A 102 2.69 -11.96 -21.79
CA SER A 102 3.99 -12.64 -21.80
C SER A 102 4.45 -12.97 -23.22
N ALA A 103 3.55 -13.47 -24.07
CA ALA A 103 3.86 -13.77 -25.48
C ALA A 103 4.20 -12.49 -26.26
N LEU A 104 3.48 -11.39 -26.01
CA LEU A 104 3.78 -10.09 -26.61
C LEU A 104 5.16 -9.57 -26.17
N ILE A 105 5.47 -9.61 -24.87
CA ILE A 105 6.79 -9.21 -24.35
C ILE A 105 7.90 -10.06 -25.00
N ALA A 106 7.70 -11.38 -25.13
CA ALA A 106 8.66 -12.27 -25.75
C ALA A 106 8.88 -11.91 -27.23
N ALA A 107 7.81 -11.70 -28.00
CA ALA A 107 7.89 -11.28 -29.40
C ALA A 107 8.60 -9.92 -29.56
N ILE A 108 8.28 -8.94 -28.72
CA ILE A 108 8.92 -7.62 -28.72
C ILE A 108 10.42 -7.75 -28.43
N LYS A 109 10.81 -8.52 -27.40
CA LYS A 109 12.22 -8.70 -27.04
C LYS A 109 13.01 -9.47 -28.10
N GLN A 110 12.40 -10.49 -28.71
CA GLN A 110 12.99 -11.24 -29.80
C GLN A 110 13.27 -10.34 -31.01
N GLN A 111 12.34 -9.44 -31.32
CA GLN A 111 12.47 -8.51 -32.44
C GLN A 111 13.44 -7.36 -32.15
N ASP A 112 13.37 -6.77 -30.96
CA ASP A 112 14.19 -5.60 -30.59
C ASP A 112 14.33 -5.40 -29.07
N SER A 113 15.11 -6.29 -28.44
CA SER A 113 15.46 -6.19 -27.01
C SER A 113 16.12 -4.85 -26.65
N TYR A 114 16.86 -4.24 -27.59
CA TYR A 114 17.52 -2.95 -27.38
C TYR A 114 16.51 -1.83 -27.16
N LEU A 115 15.47 -1.75 -28.02
CA LEU A 115 14.41 -0.76 -27.88
C LEU A 115 13.56 -1.01 -26.64
N TYR A 116 13.20 -2.28 -26.37
CA TYR A 116 12.40 -2.63 -25.19
C TYR A 116 13.00 -2.10 -23.89
N LYS A 117 14.33 -2.18 -23.74
CA LYS A 117 15.09 -1.68 -22.58
C LYS A 117 15.33 -0.16 -22.59
N ARG A 118 14.84 0.57 -23.59
CA ARG A 118 15.11 2.01 -23.75
C ARG A 118 13.86 2.84 -23.91
N TRP A 119 12.70 2.23 -24.13
CA TRP A 119 11.44 2.91 -23.94
C TRP A 119 11.42 3.58 -22.57
N SER A 120 11.00 4.84 -22.56
CA SER A 120 10.62 5.49 -21.32
C SER A 120 9.44 4.74 -20.69
N ASN A 121 9.18 4.94 -19.40
CA ASN A 121 7.98 4.38 -18.77
C ASN A 121 6.69 4.76 -19.51
N GLU A 122 6.59 6.01 -19.96
CA GLU A 122 5.47 6.51 -20.76
C GLU A 122 5.32 5.77 -22.09
N GLU A 123 6.41 5.57 -22.81
CA GLU A 123 6.38 4.83 -24.09
C GLU A 123 6.07 3.35 -23.87
N TYR A 124 6.65 2.73 -22.84
CA TYR A 124 6.38 1.33 -22.48
C TYR A 124 4.90 1.14 -22.20
N TYR A 125 4.34 1.93 -21.29
CA TYR A 125 2.95 1.83 -20.88
C TYR A 125 2.00 2.16 -22.03
N PHE A 126 2.27 3.20 -22.80
CA PHE A 126 1.50 3.55 -23.99
C PHE A 126 1.45 2.39 -25.00
N VAL A 127 2.59 1.77 -25.34
CA VAL A 127 2.62 0.67 -26.31
C VAL A 127 1.73 -0.48 -25.85
N PHE A 128 1.81 -0.91 -24.59
CA PHE A 128 0.97 -2.00 -24.10
C PHE A 128 -0.51 -1.62 -24.04
N ASP A 129 -0.83 -0.42 -23.55
CA ASP A 129 -2.20 0.03 -23.39
C ASP A 129 -2.92 0.24 -24.74
N MET A 130 -2.20 0.69 -25.76
CA MET A 130 -2.73 0.89 -27.11
C MET A 130 -2.92 -0.43 -27.88
N LEU A 131 -2.18 -1.49 -27.50
CA LEU A 131 -2.28 -2.81 -28.10
C LEU A 131 -3.30 -3.71 -27.38
N GLU A 132 -3.69 -3.39 -26.15
CA GLU A 132 -4.70 -4.13 -25.41
C GLU A 132 -6.07 -3.99 -26.06
N VAL A 133 -6.82 -5.10 -26.12
CA VAL A 133 -8.17 -5.15 -26.67
C VAL A 133 -9.15 -5.66 -25.62
N PRO A 134 -10.44 -5.26 -25.68
CA PRO A 134 -11.44 -5.76 -24.77
C PRO A 134 -11.60 -7.28 -24.93
N VAL A 135 -11.67 -7.99 -23.80
CA VAL A 135 -12.07 -9.39 -23.77
C VAL A 135 -13.59 -9.43 -23.72
N LEU A 136 -14.22 -10.00 -24.74
CA LEU A 136 -15.68 -10.00 -24.89
C LEU A 136 -16.25 -11.41 -24.75
N TYR A 137 -17.39 -11.52 -24.08
CA TYR A 137 -18.27 -12.67 -24.09
C TYR A 137 -19.68 -12.18 -24.43
N GLU A 138 -20.29 -12.75 -25.47
CA GLU A 138 -21.63 -12.32 -25.96
C GLU A 138 -21.74 -10.80 -26.16
N GLN A 139 -20.72 -10.19 -26.78
CA GLN A 139 -20.60 -8.74 -27.03
C GLN A 139 -20.54 -7.86 -25.78
N ARG A 140 -20.38 -8.44 -24.59
CA ARG A 140 -20.16 -7.71 -23.33
C ARG A 140 -18.75 -7.93 -22.84
N ARG A 141 -18.21 -6.95 -22.12
CA ARG A 141 -16.89 -7.09 -21.49
C ARG A 141 -16.91 -8.24 -20.48
N ALA A 142 -16.02 -9.20 -20.67
CA ALA A 142 -15.74 -10.26 -19.72
C ALA A 142 -15.13 -9.65 -18.45
N LYS A 143 -15.61 -10.10 -17.29
CA LYS A 143 -15.15 -9.64 -15.97
C LYS A 143 -14.30 -10.69 -15.29
N GLU A 144 -13.35 -10.26 -14.48
CA GLU A 144 -12.67 -11.20 -13.58
C GLU A 144 -13.67 -11.78 -12.58
N GLN A 145 -13.69 -13.10 -12.44
CA GLN A 145 -14.52 -13.80 -11.48
C GLN A 145 -13.67 -14.20 -10.27
N VAL A 146 -14.10 -13.79 -9.08
CA VAL A 146 -13.44 -14.09 -7.81
C VAL A 146 -14.31 -15.05 -7.02
N LEU A 147 -13.72 -16.12 -6.50
CA LEU A 147 -14.43 -17.18 -5.78
C LEU A 147 -13.70 -17.47 -4.45
N THR A 148 -13.93 -16.59 -3.48
CA THR A 148 -13.24 -16.60 -2.17
C THR A 148 -13.45 -17.88 -1.36
N GLN A 149 -14.57 -18.58 -1.57
CA GLN A 149 -14.84 -19.90 -0.99
C GLN A 149 -13.86 -20.99 -1.45
N PHE A 150 -13.11 -20.74 -2.53
CA PHE A 150 -12.09 -21.65 -3.05
C PHE A 150 -10.66 -21.12 -2.87
N ASN A 151 -10.44 -20.12 -2.00
CA ASN A 151 -9.09 -19.71 -1.63
C ASN A 151 -8.29 -20.91 -1.11
N ASN A 152 -7.05 -21.09 -1.59
CA ASN A 152 -6.11 -22.06 -1.03
C ASN A 152 -5.40 -21.56 0.23
N GLU A 153 -5.59 -20.30 0.58
CA GLU A 153 -5.04 -19.65 1.76
C GLU A 153 -6.18 -19.25 2.71
N PRO A 154 -6.46 -20.05 3.76
CA PRO A 154 -7.55 -19.78 4.70
C PRO A 154 -7.43 -18.42 5.40
N ALA A 155 -6.20 -17.94 5.65
CA ALA A 155 -5.93 -16.65 6.25
C ALA A 155 -6.53 -15.47 5.45
N SER A 156 -6.55 -15.57 4.12
CA SER A 156 -7.20 -14.56 3.26
C SER A 156 -8.71 -14.50 3.55
N THR A 157 -9.34 -15.67 3.71
CA THR A 157 -10.77 -15.80 3.99
C THR A 157 -11.11 -15.34 5.41
N GLU A 158 -10.25 -15.62 6.39
CA GLU A 158 -10.37 -15.10 7.77
C GLU A 158 -10.44 -13.57 7.79
N ILE A 159 -9.49 -12.89 7.12
CA ILE A 159 -9.45 -11.42 7.07
C ILE A 159 -10.73 -10.86 6.43
N LEU A 160 -11.18 -11.43 5.31
CA LEU A 160 -12.40 -11.00 4.63
C LEU A 160 -13.66 -11.21 5.50
N ASN A 161 -13.75 -12.34 6.20
CA ASN A 161 -14.83 -12.63 7.13
C ASN A 161 -14.88 -11.59 8.26
N ASP A 162 -13.74 -11.25 8.87
CA ASP A 162 -13.71 -10.27 9.97
C ASP A 162 -14.08 -8.86 9.48
N ILE A 163 -13.62 -8.45 8.29
CA ILE A 163 -14.04 -7.20 7.65
C ILE A 163 -15.56 -7.16 7.48
N VAL A 164 -16.15 -8.20 6.90
CA VAL A 164 -17.59 -8.29 6.64
C VAL A 164 -18.39 -8.28 7.94
N LYS A 165 -17.91 -8.98 8.97
CA LYS A 165 -18.51 -8.97 10.31
C LYS A 165 -18.54 -7.56 10.89
N THR A 166 -17.44 -6.82 10.80
CA THR A 166 -17.35 -5.43 11.30
C THR A 166 -18.21 -4.47 10.48
N LEU A 167 -18.29 -4.65 9.15
CA LEU A 167 -19.16 -3.84 8.28
C LEU A 167 -20.64 -4.03 8.61
N LYS A 168 -21.08 -5.27 8.89
CA LYS A 168 -22.47 -5.58 9.25
C LYS A 168 -22.93 -4.99 10.59
N GLN A 169 -22.00 -4.51 11.42
CA GLN A 169 -22.30 -3.78 12.65
C GLN A 169 -22.57 -2.29 12.41
N GLN A 170 -22.28 -1.77 11.22
CA GLN A 170 -22.52 -0.38 10.87
C GLN A 170 -23.97 -0.16 10.43
N ASN A 171 -24.47 1.07 10.59
CA ASN A 171 -25.82 1.46 10.15
C ASN A 171 -26.06 1.18 8.65
N ASN A 172 -25.02 1.31 7.83
CA ASN A 172 -25.02 0.92 6.43
C ASN A 172 -23.80 0.05 6.17
N ALA A 173 -23.98 -1.20 5.72
CA ALA A 173 -22.87 -2.12 5.45
C ALA A 173 -22.22 -1.92 4.05
N LYS A 174 -22.64 -0.89 3.29
CA LYS A 174 -22.08 -0.57 1.98
C LYS A 174 -20.58 -0.30 2.06
N LEU A 175 -19.83 -0.95 1.18
CA LEU A 175 -18.38 -0.83 1.04
C LEU A 175 -18.02 -0.19 -0.30
N LEU A 176 -17.31 0.93 -0.26
CA LEU A 176 -16.74 1.55 -1.45
C LEU A 176 -15.34 0.98 -1.71
N LEU A 177 -15.08 0.54 -2.93
CA LEU A 177 -13.81 -0.06 -3.31
C LEU A 177 -13.06 0.88 -4.24
N SER A 178 -12.00 1.51 -3.73
CA SER A 178 -11.12 2.38 -4.52
C SER A 178 -9.93 1.60 -5.03
N THR A 179 -9.72 1.69 -6.35
CA THR A 179 -8.54 1.14 -7.03
C THR A 179 -7.47 2.18 -7.33
N ALA A 180 -7.50 3.32 -6.63
CA ALA A 180 -6.65 4.47 -6.88
C ALA A 180 -5.14 4.23 -6.71
N SER A 181 -4.73 3.17 -6.01
CA SER A 181 -3.31 2.82 -5.91
C SER A 181 -2.80 2.21 -7.20
N SER A 182 -3.67 1.68 -8.06
CA SER A 182 -3.23 1.11 -9.35
C SER A 182 -2.87 2.20 -10.33
N ARG A 183 -1.82 1.97 -11.13
CA ARG A 183 -1.58 2.75 -12.36
C ARG A 183 -2.85 2.74 -13.22
N ASP A 184 -3.31 1.54 -13.59
CA ASP A 184 -4.58 1.29 -14.27
C ASP A 184 -5.67 0.90 -13.26
N PRO A 185 -6.54 1.82 -12.82
CA PRO A 185 -7.58 1.54 -11.84
C PRO A 185 -8.69 0.62 -12.37
N TYR A 186 -8.86 0.51 -13.69
CA TYR A 186 -9.91 -0.31 -14.31
C TYR A 186 -9.54 -1.79 -14.32
N GLU A 187 -8.26 -2.09 -14.55
CA GLU A 187 -7.73 -3.46 -14.59
C GLU A 187 -8.07 -4.25 -13.32
N SER A 188 -8.02 -3.61 -12.15
CA SER A 188 -8.24 -4.26 -10.86
C SER A 188 -9.67 -4.14 -10.30
N ALA A 189 -10.54 -3.36 -10.95
CA ALA A 189 -11.88 -3.06 -10.44
C ALA A 189 -12.74 -4.32 -10.21
N ASP A 190 -12.78 -5.23 -11.19
CA ASP A 190 -13.56 -6.45 -11.11
C ASP A 190 -13.05 -7.37 -9.98
N PHE A 191 -11.72 -7.47 -9.79
CA PHE A 191 -11.13 -8.28 -8.73
C PHE A 191 -11.57 -7.79 -7.35
N TYR A 192 -11.40 -6.49 -7.05
CA TYR A 192 -11.76 -5.96 -5.73
C TYR A 192 -13.26 -6.03 -5.48
N GLN A 193 -14.10 -5.82 -6.50
CA GLN A 193 -15.54 -6.02 -6.39
C GLN A 193 -15.89 -7.50 -6.12
N GLY A 194 -15.20 -8.41 -6.81
CA GLY A 194 -15.36 -9.84 -6.64
C GLY A 194 -15.00 -10.36 -5.24
N LEU A 195 -14.06 -9.72 -4.53
CA LEU A 195 -13.64 -10.11 -3.16
C LEU A 195 -14.82 -10.27 -2.20
N PHE A 196 -15.86 -9.47 -2.35
CA PHE A 196 -17.00 -9.43 -1.43
C PHE A 196 -18.29 -10.02 -2.01
N SER A 197 -18.26 -10.51 -3.26
CA SER A 197 -19.44 -11.02 -3.97
C SER A 197 -20.18 -12.15 -3.24
N ALA A 198 -19.46 -13.01 -2.51
CA ALA A 198 -20.02 -14.14 -1.77
C ALA A 198 -20.50 -13.79 -0.34
N TYR A 199 -20.34 -12.55 0.12
CA TYR A 199 -20.48 -12.20 1.54
C TYR A 199 -21.79 -11.48 1.92
N GLY A 200 -22.65 -11.22 0.92
CA GLY A 200 -23.95 -10.56 1.12
C GLY A 200 -23.81 -9.12 1.63
N VAL A 201 -22.75 -8.42 1.22
CA VAL A 201 -22.56 -6.98 1.46
C VAL A 201 -22.54 -6.24 0.13
N GLU A 202 -23.09 -5.03 0.08
CA GLU A 202 -23.02 -4.19 -1.11
C GLU A 202 -21.61 -3.60 -1.22
N ALA A 203 -20.74 -4.26 -2.00
CA ALA A 203 -19.41 -3.76 -2.31
C ALA A 203 -19.37 -3.29 -3.76
N THR A 204 -19.08 -2.02 -3.97
CA THR A 204 -19.11 -1.39 -5.31
C THR A 204 -17.78 -0.75 -5.62
N TRP A 205 -17.26 -0.98 -6.82
CA TRP A 205 -16.14 -0.19 -7.31
C TRP A 205 -16.52 1.29 -7.36
N PHE A 206 -15.80 2.10 -6.60
CA PHE A 206 -16.00 3.54 -6.50
C PHE A 206 -14.89 4.22 -7.29
N ALA A 207 -15.24 4.74 -8.46
CA ALA A 207 -14.33 5.26 -9.48
C ALA A 207 -13.63 6.58 -9.10
N LEU A 208 -13.32 6.78 -7.81
CA LEU A 208 -12.48 7.87 -7.33
C LEU A 208 -11.02 7.57 -7.71
N THR A 209 -10.65 7.95 -8.93
CA THR A 209 -9.29 7.84 -9.47
C THR A 209 -8.57 9.20 -9.37
N PRO A 210 -7.23 9.26 -9.55
CA PRO A 210 -6.53 10.54 -9.67
C PRO A 210 -7.07 11.43 -10.80
N ALA A 211 -7.42 10.82 -11.94
CA ALA A 211 -8.02 11.54 -13.06
C ALA A 211 -9.37 12.16 -12.69
N LEU A 212 -10.28 11.40 -12.07
CA LEU A 212 -11.56 11.91 -11.61
C LEU A 212 -11.40 13.02 -10.58
N ALA A 213 -10.54 12.84 -9.57
CA ALA A 213 -10.33 13.80 -8.50
C ALA A 213 -9.90 15.19 -9.05
N LYS A 214 -9.01 15.20 -10.05
CA LYS A 214 -8.57 16.43 -10.70
C LYS A 214 -9.64 17.01 -11.64
N ALA A 215 -10.25 16.19 -12.49
CA ALA A 215 -11.25 16.63 -13.46
C ALA A 215 -12.50 17.22 -12.79
N ILE A 216 -13.03 16.57 -11.75
CA ILE A 216 -14.23 17.04 -11.04
C ILE A 216 -13.99 18.38 -10.34
N SER A 217 -12.78 18.59 -9.81
CA SER A 217 -12.37 19.83 -9.14
C SER A 217 -12.17 20.98 -10.12
N ASN A 218 -11.87 20.67 -11.38
CA ASN A 218 -11.75 21.64 -12.47
C ASN A 218 -13.05 21.82 -13.27
N ASN A 219 -14.13 21.13 -12.90
CA ASN A 219 -15.38 21.05 -13.67
C ASN A 219 -15.16 20.61 -15.13
N ASP A 220 -14.25 19.65 -15.35
CA ASP A 220 -13.72 19.26 -16.67
C ASP A 220 -13.87 17.76 -16.94
N CYS A 221 -15.04 17.21 -16.57
CA CYS A 221 -15.29 15.77 -16.63
C CYS A 221 -15.31 15.18 -18.06
N ASP A 222 -15.46 15.99 -19.10
CA ASP A 222 -15.48 15.48 -20.49
C ASP A 222 -14.09 15.11 -20.99
N ASN A 223 -13.04 15.60 -20.33
CA ASN A 223 -11.63 15.38 -20.70
C ASN A 223 -10.92 14.37 -19.78
N LEU A 224 -11.68 13.44 -19.17
CA LEU A 224 -11.11 12.45 -18.25
C LEU A 224 -9.99 11.61 -18.88
N ASP A 225 -10.05 11.34 -20.18
CA ASP A 225 -8.99 10.65 -20.92
C ASP A 225 -7.66 11.42 -20.88
N ILE A 226 -7.70 12.74 -21.03
CA ILE A 226 -6.52 13.62 -20.92
C ILE A 226 -5.93 13.55 -19.51
N TYR A 227 -6.78 13.61 -18.47
CA TYR A 227 -6.32 13.48 -17.09
C TYR A 227 -5.73 12.09 -16.79
N ARG A 228 -6.34 11.00 -17.29
CA ARG A 228 -5.81 9.62 -17.17
C ARG A 228 -4.42 9.51 -17.79
N ASN A 229 -4.25 10.01 -19.02
CA ASN A 229 -2.98 10.00 -19.72
C ASN A 229 -1.90 10.76 -18.91
N LYS A 230 -2.22 11.95 -18.40
CA LYS A 230 -1.27 12.82 -17.70
C LYS A 230 -0.91 12.33 -16.29
N LEU A 231 -1.90 11.90 -15.50
CA LEU A 231 -1.72 11.59 -14.07
C LEU A 231 -1.40 10.12 -13.82
N ASN A 232 -2.08 9.23 -14.54
CA ASN A 232 -1.96 7.78 -14.35
C ASN A 232 -1.02 7.14 -15.38
N ASN A 233 -0.71 7.81 -16.49
CA ASN A 233 0.05 7.25 -17.60
C ASN A 233 -0.61 5.97 -18.13
N VAL A 234 -1.92 6.08 -18.36
CA VAL A 234 -2.81 5.02 -18.83
C VAL A 234 -3.61 5.51 -20.01
N PHE A 235 -3.66 4.71 -21.08
CA PHE A 235 -4.21 5.12 -22.37
C PHE A 235 -5.32 4.20 -22.87
N ASN A 236 -6.21 4.71 -23.72
CA ASN A 236 -7.17 3.92 -24.49
C ASN A 236 -8.08 3.00 -23.65
N ARG A 237 -8.50 3.45 -22.46
CA ARG A 237 -9.30 2.63 -21.53
C ARG A 237 -10.78 2.61 -21.88
N GLU A 238 -11.25 3.60 -22.63
CA GLU A 238 -12.60 3.68 -23.16
C GLU A 238 -12.89 2.51 -24.10
N LEU A 239 -11.88 2.04 -24.82
CA LEU A 239 -11.98 0.86 -25.69
C LEU A 239 -11.99 -0.46 -24.89
N VAL A 240 -11.13 -0.56 -23.87
CA VAL A 240 -10.90 -1.83 -23.16
C VAL A 240 -11.92 -2.04 -22.02
N TYR A 241 -12.30 -0.97 -21.34
CA TYR A 241 -13.21 -0.94 -20.18
C TYR A 241 -14.31 0.12 -20.36
N PRO A 242 -15.16 0.01 -21.40
CA PRO A 242 -16.18 1.02 -21.71
C PRO A 242 -17.21 1.21 -20.59
N ASP A 243 -17.60 0.14 -19.89
CA ASP A 243 -18.52 0.19 -18.75
C ASP A 243 -17.92 0.93 -17.55
N LEU A 244 -16.65 0.66 -17.23
CA LEU A 244 -15.99 1.27 -16.07
C LEU A 244 -15.61 2.74 -16.32
N THR A 245 -15.17 3.08 -17.53
CA THR A 245 -14.90 4.48 -17.89
C THR A 245 -16.20 5.32 -17.96
N ALA A 246 -17.31 4.72 -18.40
CA ALA A 246 -18.63 5.36 -18.33
C ALA A 246 -19.09 5.57 -16.88
N GLN A 247 -18.83 4.61 -15.98
CA GLN A 247 -19.14 4.75 -14.56
C GLN A 247 -18.33 5.89 -13.90
N GLU A 248 -17.06 6.03 -14.24
CA GLU A 248 -16.23 7.15 -13.78
C GLU A 248 -16.74 8.50 -14.30
N LEU A 249 -17.07 8.59 -15.60
CA LEU A 249 -17.65 9.80 -16.18
C LEU A 249 -18.96 10.18 -15.47
N ALA A 250 -19.83 9.20 -15.22
CA ALA A 250 -21.09 9.40 -14.51
C ALA A 250 -20.85 9.93 -13.09
N LEU A 251 -19.92 9.35 -12.33
CA LEU A 251 -19.57 9.83 -10.99
C LEU A 251 -19.02 11.27 -11.03
N CYS A 252 -18.15 11.57 -11.99
CA CYS A 252 -17.60 12.92 -12.16
C CYS A 252 -18.71 13.95 -12.44
N LYS A 253 -19.61 13.64 -13.37
CA LYS A 253 -20.70 14.53 -13.79
C LYS A 253 -21.75 14.79 -12.68
N LYS A 254 -21.87 13.91 -11.70
CA LYS A 254 -22.73 14.15 -10.52
C LYS A 254 -22.19 15.21 -9.56
N GLY A 255 -20.91 15.58 -9.67
CA GLY A 255 -20.31 16.67 -8.91
C GLY A 255 -19.84 16.30 -7.50
N ILE A 256 -19.13 17.24 -6.88
CA ILE A 256 -18.41 17.07 -5.61
C ILE A 256 -19.35 16.73 -4.45
N ASP A 257 -20.52 17.37 -4.39
CA ASP A 257 -21.48 17.17 -3.30
C ASP A 257 -22.03 15.73 -3.32
N ASN A 258 -22.38 15.23 -4.50
CA ASN A 258 -22.86 13.86 -4.64
C ASN A 258 -21.75 12.85 -4.31
N LEU A 259 -20.54 13.05 -4.81
CA LEU A 259 -19.38 12.21 -4.50
C LEU A 259 -19.13 12.16 -2.98
N THR A 260 -19.17 13.32 -2.32
CA THR A 260 -18.98 13.44 -0.87
C THR A 260 -20.11 12.75 -0.11
N GLN A 261 -21.35 12.84 -0.60
CA GLN A 261 -22.51 12.18 -0.01
C GLN A 261 -22.45 10.65 -0.17
N GLU A 262 -22.05 10.14 -1.34
CA GLU A 262 -21.86 8.70 -1.56
C GLU A 262 -20.83 8.13 -0.58
N ILE A 263 -19.69 8.83 -0.40
CA ILE A 263 -18.70 8.47 0.63
C ILE A 263 -19.32 8.54 2.02
N THR A 264 -20.03 9.63 2.34
CA THR A 264 -20.59 9.87 3.67
C THR A 264 -21.64 8.84 4.08
N SER A 265 -22.34 8.26 3.12
CA SER A 265 -23.36 7.23 3.35
C SER A 265 -22.82 5.81 3.55
N ALA A 266 -21.58 5.54 3.13
CA ALA A 266 -21.00 4.19 3.15
C ALA A 266 -20.49 3.78 4.55
N GLY A 267 -20.64 2.49 4.89
CA GLY A 267 -20.09 1.93 6.14
C GLY A 267 -18.58 1.79 6.15
N GLY A 268 -17.99 1.63 4.97
CA GLY A 268 -16.55 1.57 4.84
C GLY A 268 -16.01 1.87 3.46
N MET A 269 -14.70 2.01 3.41
CA MET A 269 -13.95 2.22 2.18
C MET A 269 -12.67 1.38 2.18
N MET A 270 -12.39 0.72 1.06
CA MET A 270 -11.19 -0.09 0.84
C MET A 270 -10.29 0.54 -0.21
N PHE A 271 -9.00 0.60 0.08
CA PHE A 271 -7.95 1.02 -0.84
C PHE A 271 -7.09 -0.18 -1.26
N ASN A 272 -6.95 -0.35 -2.57
CA ASN A 272 -6.17 -1.43 -3.15
C ASN A 272 -4.64 -1.25 -3.00
N GLY A 273 -3.91 -2.28 -3.39
CA GLY A 273 -2.45 -2.26 -3.53
C GLY A 273 -1.99 -1.59 -4.83
N GLY A 274 -0.72 -1.19 -4.89
CA GLY A 274 -0.15 -0.46 -6.02
C GLY A 274 0.87 0.57 -5.54
N ASP A 275 0.68 1.83 -5.91
CA ASP A 275 1.46 2.99 -5.46
C ASP A 275 0.61 3.91 -4.57
N GLN A 276 0.99 4.04 -3.31
CA GLN A 276 0.35 4.87 -2.31
C GLN A 276 0.37 6.37 -2.70
N SER A 277 1.33 6.79 -3.51
CA SER A 277 1.43 8.14 -4.04
C SER A 277 0.28 8.46 -4.99
N LEU A 278 -0.28 7.47 -5.69
CA LEU A 278 -1.47 7.62 -6.54
C LEU A 278 -2.74 7.76 -5.70
N THR A 279 -2.92 6.91 -4.68
CA THR A 279 -4.07 7.05 -3.76
C THR A 279 -4.05 8.40 -3.04
N LYS A 280 -2.88 8.94 -2.69
CA LYS A 280 -2.80 10.29 -2.13
C LYS A 280 -3.35 11.37 -3.07
N GLN A 281 -3.22 11.20 -4.40
CA GLN A 281 -3.73 12.19 -5.38
C GLN A 281 -5.25 12.24 -5.44
N VAL A 282 -5.96 11.30 -4.81
CA VAL A 282 -7.43 11.37 -4.71
C VAL A 282 -7.88 12.08 -3.43
N MET A 283 -6.94 12.44 -2.56
CA MET A 283 -7.16 13.05 -1.25
C MET A 283 -6.62 14.49 -1.21
N VAL A 284 -5.49 14.72 -1.88
CA VAL A 284 -4.78 15.99 -1.90
C VAL A 284 -4.35 16.26 -3.33
N ASP A 285 -4.58 17.48 -3.80
CA ASP A 285 -4.10 17.94 -5.09
C ASP A 285 -2.58 18.08 -5.05
N ASN A 286 -1.89 17.35 -5.92
CA ASN A 286 -0.42 17.31 -5.91
C ASN A 286 0.25 18.62 -6.32
N GLU A 287 -0.42 19.46 -7.12
CA GLU A 287 0.13 20.73 -7.61
C GLU A 287 0.01 21.83 -6.54
N THR A 288 -1.14 21.90 -5.87
CA THR A 288 -1.46 22.95 -4.89
C THR A 288 -1.19 22.53 -3.45
N GLY A 289 -1.11 21.23 -3.17
CA GLY A 289 -1.03 20.66 -1.83
C GLY A 289 -2.33 20.77 -1.02
N LYS A 290 -3.43 21.25 -1.62
CA LYS A 290 -4.72 21.42 -0.93
C LYS A 290 -5.48 20.10 -0.87
N ALA A 291 -6.12 19.83 0.26
CA ALA A 291 -7.01 18.70 0.40
C ALA A 291 -8.27 18.88 -0.46
N PHE A 292 -8.75 17.80 -1.07
CA PHE A 292 -10.06 17.81 -1.74
C PHE A 292 -11.20 17.83 -0.71
N PRO A 293 -12.39 18.38 -1.07
CA PRO A 293 -13.51 18.55 -0.14
C PRO A 293 -13.97 17.25 0.55
N TRP A 294 -13.83 16.11 -0.11
CA TRP A 294 -14.23 14.79 0.41
C TRP A 294 -13.19 14.12 1.31
N LEU A 295 -12.00 14.69 1.54
CA LEU A 295 -10.97 14.07 2.38
C LEU A 295 -11.51 13.73 3.78
N LYS A 296 -12.25 14.65 4.40
CA LYS A 296 -12.84 14.42 5.72
C LYS A 296 -13.92 13.35 5.69
N ALA A 297 -14.70 13.27 4.61
CA ALA A 297 -15.69 12.20 4.44
C ALA A 297 -15.01 10.82 4.41
N ILE A 298 -13.87 10.69 3.73
CA ILE A 298 -13.05 9.47 3.73
C ILE A 298 -12.50 9.19 5.13
N GLN A 299 -11.83 10.17 5.76
CA GLN A 299 -11.21 10.00 7.09
C GLN A 299 -12.21 9.58 8.16
N ASN A 300 -13.47 9.98 8.03
CA ASN A 300 -14.55 9.68 8.98
C ASN A 300 -15.28 8.36 8.68
N ARG A 301 -14.87 7.57 7.68
CA ARG A 301 -15.51 6.26 7.44
C ARG A 301 -15.33 5.35 8.66
N PRO A 302 -16.40 4.69 9.15
CA PRO A 302 -16.30 3.78 10.29
C PRO A 302 -15.34 2.63 10.06
N VAL A 303 -15.30 2.08 8.85
CA VAL A 303 -14.37 1.01 8.48
C VAL A 303 -13.46 1.47 7.34
N LEU A 304 -12.15 1.51 7.59
CA LEU A 304 -11.15 1.82 6.55
C LEU A 304 -10.23 0.63 6.35
N ILE A 305 -10.17 0.14 5.11
CA ILE A 305 -9.39 -1.04 4.75
C ILE A 305 -8.30 -0.63 3.76
N GLY A 306 -7.09 -1.09 3.99
CA GLY A 306 -5.96 -0.91 3.10
C GLY A 306 -5.29 -2.24 2.81
N THR A 307 -4.80 -2.44 1.59
CA THR A 307 -3.86 -3.53 1.28
C THR A 307 -2.62 -2.96 0.59
N SER A 308 -1.43 -3.36 1.05
CA SER A 308 -0.15 -2.87 0.51
C SER A 308 -0.11 -1.33 0.49
N ALA A 309 -0.02 -0.68 -0.68
CA ALA A 309 -0.16 0.78 -0.81
C ALA A 309 -1.36 1.38 -0.08
N GLY A 310 -2.52 0.72 -0.12
CA GLY A 310 -3.72 1.15 0.61
C GLY A 310 -3.55 1.12 2.13
N THR A 311 -2.63 0.30 2.66
CA THR A 311 -2.20 0.33 4.06
C THR A 311 -1.21 1.46 4.31
N ALA A 312 -0.17 1.57 3.47
CA ALA A 312 0.85 2.61 3.62
C ALA A 312 0.24 4.02 3.64
N VAL A 313 -0.75 4.28 2.75
CA VAL A 313 -1.44 5.57 2.66
C VAL A 313 -2.26 5.90 3.91
N GLN A 314 -2.58 4.95 4.79
CA GLN A 314 -3.27 5.27 6.03
C GLN A 314 -2.39 6.03 7.02
N SER A 315 -1.06 5.93 6.90
CA SER A 315 -0.10 6.67 7.73
C SER A 315 -0.31 8.17 7.57
N GLY A 316 -0.29 8.92 8.67
CA GLY A 316 -0.36 10.37 8.61
C GLY A 316 -1.01 10.98 9.85
N GLY A 317 -1.12 12.31 9.84
CA GLY A 317 -1.67 13.07 10.95
C GLY A 317 -0.65 13.30 12.07
N PRO A 318 -0.98 14.23 12.99
CA PRO A 318 -0.11 14.54 14.11
C PRO A 318 -0.20 13.48 15.21
N ASN A 319 0.92 13.25 15.88
CA ASN A 319 1.03 12.55 17.16
C ASN A 319 2.06 13.26 18.08
N ALA A 320 2.41 12.64 19.20
CA ALA A 320 3.37 13.21 20.15
C ALA A 320 4.80 13.42 19.58
N SER A 321 5.15 12.73 18.49
CA SER A 321 6.43 12.84 17.78
C SER A 321 6.35 13.76 16.54
N GLY A 322 5.24 14.49 16.37
CA GLY A 322 5.01 15.37 15.21
C GLY A 322 4.18 14.71 14.12
N GLN A 323 4.36 15.15 12.88
CA GLN A 323 3.61 14.60 11.74
C GLN A 323 4.12 13.20 11.38
N VAL A 324 3.22 12.22 11.32
CA VAL A 324 3.54 10.87 10.85
C VAL A 324 3.79 10.90 9.33
N PRO A 325 4.98 10.50 8.85
CA PRO A 325 5.28 10.42 7.43
C PRO A 325 4.68 9.17 6.78
N MET A 326 4.63 9.15 5.45
CA MET A 326 4.26 7.97 4.67
C MET A 326 5.46 7.53 3.83
N ILE A 327 5.88 6.26 3.95
CA ILE A 327 6.91 5.67 3.08
C ILE A 327 6.40 5.68 1.63
N THR A 328 7.22 6.14 0.68
CA THR A 328 6.89 6.16 -0.76
C THR A 328 7.72 5.17 -1.58
N ASN A 329 8.96 4.87 -1.18
CA ASN A 329 9.81 3.90 -1.87
C ASN A 329 10.89 3.32 -0.95
N GLY A 330 11.56 2.25 -1.40
CA GLY A 330 12.95 1.97 -1.01
C GLY A 330 13.23 0.57 -0.44
N THR A 331 14.50 0.20 -0.39
CA THR A 331 14.97 -1.06 0.21
C THR A 331 15.67 -0.80 1.55
N SER A 332 15.82 -1.85 2.37
CA SER A 332 16.59 -1.76 3.61
C SER A 332 18.07 -1.56 3.40
N LEU A 333 18.64 -2.16 2.34
CA LEU A 333 20.04 -1.97 2.00
C LEU A 333 20.31 -0.51 1.62
N SER A 334 19.51 0.06 0.71
CA SER A 334 19.63 1.47 0.31
C SER A 334 19.37 2.43 1.49
N ALA A 335 18.42 2.11 2.38
CA ALA A 335 18.17 2.89 3.59
C ALA A 335 19.37 2.91 4.54
N LEU A 336 20.03 1.77 4.74
CA LEU A 336 21.24 1.67 5.57
C LEU A 336 22.42 2.42 4.93
N GLU A 337 22.60 2.34 3.62
CA GLU A 337 23.70 2.99 2.91
C GLU A 337 23.52 4.51 2.79
N SER A 338 22.31 4.95 2.45
CA SER A 338 22.04 6.31 1.98
C SER A 338 21.12 7.13 2.89
N GLY A 339 20.45 6.49 3.86
CA GLY A 339 19.47 7.13 4.73
C GLY A 339 18.09 7.26 4.07
N ALA A 340 17.24 8.09 4.67
CA ALA A 340 15.90 8.39 4.17
C ALA A 340 15.81 9.79 3.54
N PHE A 341 15.06 9.93 2.45
CA PHE A 341 14.91 11.18 1.71
C PHE A 341 13.46 11.67 1.71
N ALA A 342 13.22 12.89 2.17
CA ALA A 342 11.91 13.56 2.08
C ALA A 342 11.62 14.08 0.66
N LYS A 343 11.65 13.18 -0.34
CA LYS A 343 11.52 13.49 -1.77
C LYS A 343 10.47 12.61 -2.44
N ALA A 344 10.07 13.02 -3.65
CA ALA A 344 9.27 12.16 -4.51
C ALA A 344 10.00 10.83 -4.77
N PRO A 345 9.27 9.70 -4.86
CA PRO A 345 9.86 8.42 -5.21
C PRO A 345 10.41 8.46 -6.65
N PRO A 346 11.53 7.77 -6.94
CA PRO A 346 11.95 7.51 -8.31
C PRO A 346 10.82 6.88 -9.13
N LYS A 347 10.81 7.13 -10.45
CA LYS A 347 9.79 6.51 -11.32
C LYS A 347 9.88 4.98 -11.24
N GLN A 348 8.73 4.31 -11.28
CA GLN A 348 8.68 2.85 -11.29
C GLN A 348 9.51 2.29 -12.45
N ASN A 349 10.27 1.21 -12.23
CA ASN A 349 11.11 0.58 -13.27
C ASN A 349 12.14 1.52 -13.91
N CYS A 350 12.52 2.62 -13.25
CA CYS A 350 13.44 3.58 -13.85
C CYS A 350 14.83 2.99 -14.15
N GLN A 351 15.23 1.92 -13.47
CA GLN A 351 16.46 1.19 -13.78
C GLN A 351 16.42 0.51 -15.16
N GLN A 352 15.24 0.12 -15.67
CA GLN A 352 15.08 -0.44 -17.01
C GLN A 352 14.61 0.58 -18.04
N HIS A 353 13.83 1.59 -17.64
CA HIS A 353 13.12 2.49 -18.54
C HIS A 353 13.50 3.97 -18.34
N GLY A 354 14.58 4.25 -17.61
CA GLY A 354 15.08 5.59 -17.33
C GLY A 354 14.24 6.40 -16.34
N GLY A 355 14.74 7.58 -15.94
CA GLY A 355 14.03 8.48 -15.03
C GLY A 355 14.20 8.18 -13.55
N CYS A 356 15.37 7.67 -13.13
CA CYS A 356 15.71 7.55 -11.71
C CYS A 356 16.11 8.89 -11.08
N ASP A 357 16.11 9.99 -11.83
CA ASP A 357 16.58 11.30 -11.38
C ASP A 357 17.92 11.19 -10.62
N ILE A 358 18.06 11.87 -9.48
CA ILE A 358 19.30 11.90 -8.67
C ILE A 358 19.37 10.74 -7.67
N LEU A 359 18.23 10.12 -7.35
CA LEU A 359 18.16 9.07 -6.33
C LEU A 359 18.28 7.69 -6.99
N PRO A 360 18.94 6.71 -6.36
CA PRO A 360 18.87 5.34 -6.85
C PRO A 360 17.42 4.85 -6.84
N HIS A 361 17.08 3.95 -7.77
CA HIS A 361 15.72 3.43 -7.95
C HIS A 361 15.09 2.85 -6.68
N ASP A 362 15.92 2.39 -5.75
CA ASP A 362 15.54 1.75 -4.50
C ASP A 362 15.84 2.63 -3.27
N ALA A 363 16.07 3.93 -3.44
CA ALA A 363 16.21 4.88 -2.35
C ALA A 363 14.99 4.87 -1.44
N LEU A 364 15.22 4.90 -0.11
CA LEU A 364 14.17 5.12 0.87
C LEU A 364 13.67 6.56 0.77
N THR A 365 12.49 6.74 0.17
CA THR A 365 11.81 8.03 0.10
C THR A 365 10.54 8.03 0.94
N TYR A 366 10.15 9.20 1.42
CA TYR A 366 8.91 9.39 2.18
C TYR A 366 8.28 10.75 1.94
N ASP A 367 6.94 10.83 2.08
CA ASP A 367 6.22 12.10 2.12
C ASP A 367 6.07 12.55 3.58
N LYS A 368 6.74 13.65 3.94
CA LYS A 368 6.71 14.26 5.28
C LYS A 368 5.32 14.70 5.74
N ARG A 369 4.38 14.92 4.82
CA ARG A 369 2.99 15.29 5.15
C ARG A 369 2.14 14.06 5.51
N GLY A 370 2.62 12.85 5.25
CA GLY A 370 1.84 11.62 5.39
C GLY A 370 0.84 11.42 4.25
N GLY A 371 0.00 10.40 4.39
CA GLY A 371 -1.13 10.08 3.50
C GLY A 371 -2.47 10.55 4.08
N LEU A 372 -3.43 9.63 4.16
CA LEU A 372 -4.79 9.82 4.67
C LEU A 372 -4.81 10.24 6.14
N GLY A 373 -3.87 9.77 6.96
CA GLY A 373 -3.85 10.06 8.40
C GLY A 373 -5.00 9.45 9.20
N SER A 374 -5.55 8.33 8.73
CA SER A 374 -6.45 7.50 9.55
C SER A 374 -5.67 6.75 10.64
N PHE A 375 -4.39 6.46 10.41
CA PHE A 375 -3.46 5.84 11.35
C PHE A 375 -2.34 6.82 11.73
N ASN A 376 -2.43 7.39 12.93
CA ASN A 376 -1.44 8.34 13.48
C ASN A 376 -0.59 7.76 14.62
N PHE A 377 -0.73 6.47 14.94
CA PHE A 377 0.04 5.83 16.00
C PHE A 377 1.54 5.71 15.67
N GLY A 378 1.88 5.63 14.38
CA GLY A 378 3.26 5.48 13.91
C GLY A 378 3.33 5.26 12.40
N ILE A 379 4.53 5.00 11.90
CA ILE A 379 4.80 4.77 10.47
C ILE A 379 4.34 3.37 10.08
N LEU A 380 3.58 3.23 9.00
CA LEU A 380 3.23 1.91 8.43
C LEU A 380 4.17 1.49 7.32
N ASP A 381 4.46 0.19 7.31
CA ASP A 381 5.20 -0.52 6.29
C ASP A 381 4.49 -1.86 5.96
N THR A 382 4.67 -2.36 4.75
CA THR A 382 3.92 -3.47 4.12
C THR A 382 4.88 -4.43 3.41
N HIS A 383 4.43 -5.63 3.04
CA HIS A 383 5.27 -6.71 2.50
C HIS A 383 6.56 -6.89 3.33
N PHE A 384 6.38 -6.84 4.65
CA PHE A 384 7.42 -6.32 5.53
C PHE A 384 8.57 -7.32 5.69
N SER A 385 8.30 -8.47 6.31
CA SER A 385 9.31 -9.50 6.48
C SER A 385 9.73 -10.09 5.13
N GLU A 386 8.81 -10.24 4.18
CA GLU A 386 9.06 -10.83 2.85
C GLU A 386 10.07 -10.04 2.00
N ARG A 387 10.32 -8.77 2.35
CA ARG A 387 11.26 -7.90 1.64
C ARG A 387 12.36 -7.35 2.56
N GLY A 388 12.57 -7.98 3.72
CA GLY A 388 13.62 -7.61 4.67
C GLY A 388 13.49 -6.16 5.17
N ARG A 389 12.27 -5.63 5.36
CA ARG A 389 12.01 -4.19 5.56
C ARG A 389 12.22 -3.67 6.99
N THR A 390 12.70 -4.50 7.91
CA THR A 390 12.98 -4.08 9.30
C THR A 390 13.97 -2.89 9.38
N PRO A 391 15.14 -2.92 8.73
CA PRO A 391 16.07 -1.80 8.78
C PRO A 391 15.55 -0.52 8.12
N ARG A 392 14.84 -0.58 6.97
CA ARG A 392 14.32 0.66 6.36
C ARG A 392 13.33 1.38 7.27
N LEU A 393 12.49 0.64 8.00
CA LEU A 393 11.56 1.22 8.96
C LEU A 393 12.32 1.85 10.12
N ALA A 394 13.32 1.15 10.66
CA ALA A 394 14.17 1.65 11.74
C ALA A 394 14.93 2.94 11.34
N VAL A 395 15.52 2.97 10.14
CA VAL A 395 16.17 4.17 9.57
C VAL A 395 15.17 5.33 9.53
N LEU A 396 13.96 5.10 9.01
CA LEU A 396 12.98 6.18 8.92
C LEU A 396 12.51 6.68 10.29
N LEU A 397 12.33 5.79 11.28
CA LEU A 397 12.02 6.19 12.66
C LEU A 397 13.14 7.04 13.26
N ALA A 398 14.41 6.69 13.02
CA ALA A 398 15.55 7.48 13.45
C ALA A 398 15.55 8.88 12.84
N GLU A 399 15.33 8.98 11.52
CA GLU A 399 15.38 10.25 10.80
C GLU A 399 14.20 11.18 11.10
N THR A 400 13.00 10.62 11.27
CA THR A 400 11.78 11.41 11.48
C THR A 400 11.45 11.60 12.96
N ASN A 401 12.28 11.02 13.83
CA ASN A 401 12.11 11.01 15.28
C ASN A 401 10.77 10.39 15.76
N GLN A 402 10.06 9.68 14.88
CA GLN A 402 8.85 8.96 15.20
C GLN A 402 9.14 7.82 16.18
N ARG A 403 8.25 7.64 17.15
CA ARG A 403 8.42 6.62 18.19
C ARG A 403 8.13 5.21 17.69
N TRP A 404 7.05 5.05 16.93
CA TRP A 404 6.53 3.72 16.57
C TRP A 404 6.53 3.50 15.07
N GLY A 405 6.94 2.30 14.67
CA GLY A 405 6.80 1.79 13.30
C GLY A 405 6.14 0.42 13.31
N PHE A 406 5.27 0.18 12.34
CA PHE A 406 4.47 -1.04 12.20
C PHE A 406 4.74 -1.65 10.83
N GLY A 407 5.39 -2.80 10.81
CA GLY A 407 5.61 -3.61 9.62
C GLY A 407 4.59 -4.73 9.53
N VAL A 408 3.70 -4.69 8.55
CA VAL A 408 2.69 -5.74 8.35
C VAL A 408 3.14 -6.70 7.24
N ASP A 409 3.20 -7.98 7.57
CA ASP A 409 3.60 -9.05 6.64
C ASP A 409 2.51 -9.35 5.59
N GLU A 410 2.88 -10.03 4.50
CA GLU A 410 1.92 -10.47 3.49
C GLU A 410 0.86 -11.43 4.07
N THR A 411 -0.33 -11.44 3.48
CA THR A 411 -1.48 -12.26 3.93
C THR A 411 -1.79 -12.09 5.44
N THR A 412 -1.51 -10.92 5.99
CA THR A 412 -1.72 -10.58 7.40
C THR A 412 -2.37 -9.21 7.48
N ALA A 413 -3.27 -9.01 8.44
CA ALA A 413 -3.90 -7.72 8.72
C ALA A 413 -3.63 -7.30 10.16
N LEU A 414 -3.22 -6.05 10.34
CA LEU A 414 -3.32 -5.37 11.63
C LEU A 414 -4.69 -4.69 11.70
N LYS A 415 -5.58 -5.24 12.53
CA LYS A 415 -6.86 -4.63 12.88
C LYS A 415 -6.65 -3.65 14.02
N VAL A 416 -7.20 -2.44 13.90
CA VAL A 416 -7.07 -1.38 14.90
C VAL A 416 -8.45 -0.86 15.27
N GLU A 417 -8.87 -1.08 16.51
CA GLU A 417 -10.10 -0.52 17.07
C GLU A 417 -9.75 0.77 17.82
N LYS A 418 -9.88 1.91 17.13
CA LYS A 418 -9.30 3.18 17.59
C LYS A 418 -9.91 3.74 18.87
N ALA A 419 -11.19 3.44 19.13
CA ALA A 419 -11.87 3.93 20.33
C ALA A 419 -11.24 3.38 21.63
N VAL A 420 -10.65 2.19 21.56
CA VAL A 420 -10.05 1.49 22.72
C VAL A 420 -8.55 1.25 22.55
N ASN A 421 -7.92 1.79 21.50
CA ASN A 421 -6.52 1.57 21.16
C ASN A 421 -6.10 0.09 21.15
N LYS A 422 -6.98 -0.78 20.68
CA LYS A 422 -6.75 -2.23 20.61
C LYS A 422 -6.23 -2.61 19.24
N PHE A 423 -5.16 -3.41 19.23
CA PHE A 423 -4.52 -3.95 18.04
C PHE A 423 -4.68 -5.47 18.03
N SER A 424 -5.19 -6.02 16.93
CA SER A 424 -5.33 -7.47 16.74
C SER A 424 -4.67 -7.88 15.42
N VAL A 425 -3.91 -8.96 15.43
CA VAL A 425 -3.24 -9.49 14.24
C VAL A 425 -4.05 -10.65 13.69
N LEU A 426 -4.50 -10.52 12.43
CA LEU A 426 -5.31 -11.53 11.73
C LEU A 426 -4.53 -12.11 10.55
N GLY A 427 -4.87 -13.33 10.14
CA GLY A 427 -4.33 -13.96 8.94
C GLY A 427 -3.14 -14.88 9.21
N LYS A 428 -2.10 -14.81 8.37
CA LYS A 428 -1.11 -15.90 8.26
C LYS A 428 0.14 -15.72 9.10
N GLN A 429 0.76 -14.54 9.03
CA GLN A 429 2.13 -14.32 9.48
C GLN A 429 2.13 -13.49 10.77
N GLY A 430 2.52 -12.23 10.73
CA GLY A 430 2.53 -11.36 11.89
C GLY A 430 2.76 -9.89 11.56
N VAL A 431 2.92 -9.13 12.63
CA VAL A 431 3.21 -7.69 12.61
C VAL A 431 4.46 -7.45 13.43
N VAL A 432 5.42 -6.74 12.84
CA VAL A 432 6.58 -6.21 13.56
C VAL A 432 6.23 -4.83 14.10
N LEU A 433 6.40 -4.62 15.40
CA LEU A 433 6.34 -3.32 16.05
C LEU A 433 7.74 -2.91 16.47
N LEU A 434 8.23 -1.81 15.90
CA LEU A 434 9.47 -1.16 16.32
C LEU A 434 9.14 0.03 17.23
N GLU A 435 9.71 0.03 18.44
CA GLU A 435 9.75 1.19 19.32
C GLU A 435 11.13 1.82 19.28
N LYS A 436 11.24 3.09 18.89
CA LYS A 436 12.50 3.83 18.95
C LYS A 436 12.83 4.22 20.39
N VAL A 437 13.96 3.75 20.90
CA VAL A 437 14.49 4.08 22.24
C VAL A 437 15.55 5.16 22.16
N SER A 438 16.45 5.07 21.19
CA SER A 438 17.47 6.07 20.90
C SER A 438 17.63 6.24 19.39
N LYS A 439 18.56 7.07 18.93
CA LYS A 439 18.81 7.24 17.49
C LYS A 439 19.15 5.92 16.77
N TYR A 440 19.81 5.00 17.46
CA TYR A 440 20.36 3.77 16.87
C TYR A 440 19.85 2.50 17.55
N SER A 441 18.85 2.61 18.42
CA SER A 441 18.37 1.50 19.24
C SER A 441 16.85 1.47 19.27
N PHE A 442 16.32 0.28 19.03
CA PHE A 442 14.90 0.03 18.89
C PHE A 442 14.52 -1.23 19.67
N LEU A 443 13.33 -1.26 20.26
CA LEU A 443 12.73 -2.52 20.70
C LEU A 443 11.99 -3.13 19.51
N TYR A 444 12.44 -4.31 19.14
CA TYR A 444 11.82 -5.17 18.15
C TYR A 444 10.80 -6.07 18.86
N ASN A 445 9.55 -5.98 18.42
CA ASN A 445 8.48 -6.87 18.83
C ASN A 445 7.90 -7.52 17.57
N PHE A 446 7.60 -8.80 17.64
CA PHE A 446 6.90 -9.52 16.58
C PHE A 446 5.67 -10.21 17.17
N TYR A 447 4.51 -9.79 16.69
CA TYR A 447 3.20 -10.29 17.08
C TYR A 447 2.67 -11.19 15.96
N PRO A 448 2.69 -12.53 16.13
CA PRO A 448 2.14 -13.43 15.13
C PRO A 448 0.62 -13.30 15.04
N ALA A 449 0.02 -13.87 14.00
CA ALA A 449 -1.43 -13.99 13.85
C ALA A 449 -2.10 -14.53 15.12
N SER A 450 -3.32 -14.07 15.39
CA SER A 450 -4.08 -14.25 16.64
C SER A 450 -3.54 -13.49 17.87
N SER A 451 -2.47 -12.71 17.75
CA SER A 451 -2.02 -11.83 18.83
C SER A 451 -2.94 -10.63 19.01
N GLU A 452 -3.11 -10.20 20.26
CA GLU A 452 -3.68 -8.90 20.61
C GLU A 452 -2.71 -8.12 21.48
N PHE A 453 -2.64 -6.81 21.29
CA PHE A 453 -1.81 -5.93 22.10
C PHE A 453 -2.38 -4.51 22.19
N MET A 454 -1.90 -3.77 23.18
CA MET A 454 -2.09 -2.33 23.31
C MET A 454 -0.72 -1.64 23.23
N LEU A 455 -0.68 -0.41 22.77
CA LEU A 455 0.56 0.36 22.76
C LEU A 455 0.84 0.91 24.16
N ASN A 456 1.79 0.27 24.83
CA ASN A 456 2.34 0.77 26.09
C ASN A 456 3.81 1.13 25.86
N PRO A 457 4.25 2.35 26.26
CA PRO A 457 5.64 2.75 26.13
C PRO A 457 6.54 1.87 27.01
N ASN A 458 7.51 1.16 26.42
CA ASN A 458 8.45 0.34 27.21
C ASN A 458 9.69 1.12 27.67
N VAL A 459 9.87 2.37 27.22
CA VAL A 459 11.07 3.20 27.45
C VAL A 459 11.35 3.48 28.93
N GLU A 460 10.33 3.52 29.80
CA GLU A 460 10.53 3.83 31.23
C GLU A 460 11.33 2.74 31.97
N ASN A 461 11.42 1.52 31.43
CA ASN A 461 12.12 0.38 32.05
C ASN A 461 13.38 -0.06 31.29
N PHE A 462 13.95 0.79 30.41
CA PHE A 462 15.11 0.41 29.60
C PHE A 462 16.43 0.56 30.38
N ALA A 463 17.01 -0.56 30.81
CA ALA A 463 18.40 -0.64 31.27
C ALA A 463 19.21 -1.57 30.35
N GLU A 464 20.27 -1.05 29.72
CA GLU A 464 21.20 -1.90 28.97
C GLU A 464 22.08 -2.71 29.94
N ILE A 465 21.86 -4.02 30.00
CA ILE A 465 22.71 -4.94 30.76
C ILE A 465 23.99 -5.22 29.97
N LYS A 466 25.11 -5.38 30.68
CA LYS A 466 26.37 -5.88 30.10
C LYS A 466 26.14 -7.28 29.52
N ILE A 467 26.55 -7.47 28.26
CA ILE A 467 26.42 -8.75 27.55
C ILE A 467 27.33 -9.78 28.22
N ASN A 468 26.74 -10.69 28.99
CA ASN A 468 27.40 -11.88 29.50
C ASN A 468 26.78 -13.09 28.79
N GLY A 469 27.29 -13.44 27.60
CA GLY A 469 26.80 -14.60 26.87
C GLY A 469 27.43 -14.78 25.49
N ARG A 470 27.11 -15.89 24.84
CA ARG A 470 27.62 -16.21 23.50
C ARG A 470 27.09 -15.21 22.47
N VAL A 471 27.96 -14.86 21.52
CA VAL A 471 27.64 -14.01 20.37
C VAL A 471 27.53 -14.91 19.14
N GLY A 472 26.40 -14.81 18.44
CA GLY A 472 26.16 -15.46 17.16
C GLY A 472 26.43 -14.50 16.02
N HIS A 473 26.82 -15.05 14.88
CA HIS A 473 27.02 -14.29 13.66
C HIS A 473 26.05 -14.78 12.56
N SER A 474 25.71 -13.87 11.66
CA SER A 474 24.95 -14.15 10.44
C SER A 474 25.43 -13.22 9.34
N GLU A 475 25.21 -13.64 8.11
CA GLU A 475 25.38 -12.81 6.93
C GLU A 475 24.04 -12.72 6.19
N ASP A 476 23.86 -11.63 5.45
CA ASP A 476 22.83 -11.48 4.40
C ASP A 476 21.37 -11.67 4.88
N LEU A 477 21.09 -11.42 6.17
CA LEU A 477 19.74 -11.51 6.73
C LEU A 477 18.76 -10.51 6.10
N ILE A 478 19.26 -9.36 5.63
CA ILE A 478 18.44 -8.30 5.04
C ILE A 478 18.22 -8.60 3.55
N SER A 479 19.28 -8.90 2.79
CA SER A 479 19.15 -9.22 1.36
C SER A 479 18.29 -10.47 1.11
N ASP A 480 18.41 -11.46 1.99
CA ASP A 480 17.70 -12.74 1.86
C ASP A 480 16.35 -12.74 2.59
N ALA A 481 15.98 -11.63 3.23
CA ALA A 481 14.73 -11.47 3.98
C ALA A 481 14.54 -12.51 5.12
N LEU A 482 15.64 -12.90 5.77
CA LEU A 482 15.68 -13.99 6.78
C LEU A 482 15.61 -13.51 8.24
N ILE A 483 15.49 -12.20 8.50
CA ILE A 483 15.48 -11.64 9.87
C ILE A 483 14.49 -12.40 10.77
N ARG A 484 13.22 -12.54 10.36
CA ARG A 484 12.18 -13.18 11.19
C ARG A 484 12.51 -14.64 11.51
N GLU A 485 12.95 -15.41 10.51
CA GLU A 485 13.31 -16.82 10.70
C GLU A 485 14.53 -16.98 11.59
N ARG A 486 15.54 -16.13 11.40
CA ARG A 486 16.75 -16.14 12.23
C ARG A 486 16.45 -15.72 13.66
N LEU A 487 15.59 -14.72 13.86
CA LEU A 487 15.18 -14.27 15.19
C LEU A 487 14.39 -15.34 15.94
N LYS A 488 13.59 -16.16 15.26
CA LYS A 488 12.94 -17.33 15.88
C LYS A 488 13.96 -18.29 16.49
N VAL A 489 14.98 -18.67 15.73
CA VAL A 489 16.06 -19.56 16.20
C VAL A 489 16.88 -18.89 17.31
N PHE A 490 17.22 -17.61 17.14
CA PHE A 490 17.95 -16.84 18.13
C PHE A 490 17.18 -16.75 19.46
N CYS A 491 15.87 -16.51 19.42
CA CYS A 491 15.01 -16.44 20.59
C CYS A 491 15.07 -17.73 21.44
N THR A 492 15.01 -18.89 20.80
CA THR A 492 15.05 -20.20 21.48
C THR A 492 16.45 -20.69 21.82
N GLY A 493 17.50 -20.06 21.28
CA GLY A 493 18.89 -20.47 21.47
C GLY A 493 19.54 -19.92 22.75
N ASP A 494 20.76 -20.40 23.03
CA ASP A 494 21.61 -19.97 24.15
C ASP A 494 22.41 -18.68 23.87
N ILE A 495 22.35 -18.19 22.63
CA ILE A 495 23.02 -16.96 22.20
C ILE A 495 22.30 -15.74 22.79
N SER A 496 23.08 -14.80 23.32
CA SER A 496 22.60 -13.57 23.96
C SER A 496 22.61 -12.35 23.02
N SER A 497 23.48 -12.39 22.00
CA SER A 497 23.64 -11.34 20.99
C SER A 497 23.81 -11.97 19.61
N LEU A 498 23.06 -11.50 18.62
CA LEU A 498 23.21 -11.87 17.22
C LEU A 498 23.72 -10.65 16.44
N VAL A 499 24.90 -10.77 15.84
CA VAL A 499 25.49 -9.72 14.99
C VAL A 499 25.37 -10.15 13.53
N ASN A 500 24.70 -9.34 12.73
CA ASN A 500 24.54 -9.56 11.30
C ASN A 500 25.38 -8.57 10.49
N LYS A 501 26.06 -9.08 9.47
CA LYS A 501 26.82 -8.30 8.49
C LYS A 501 26.26 -8.56 7.09
N GLU A 502 25.78 -7.51 6.42
CA GLU A 502 25.36 -7.62 5.02
C GLU A 502 26.57 -7.48 4.09
N GLN A 503 26.65 -8.33 3.09
CA GLN A 503 27.62 -8.15 2.02
C GLN A 503 27.38 -6.81 1.30
N GLY A 504 28.45 -6.08 1.04
CA GLY A 504 28.40 -4.78 0.36
C GLY A 504 28.14 -3.57 1.26
N ILE A 505 27.57 -3.73 2.46
CA ILE A 505 27.31 -2.61 3.37
C ILE A 505 28.45 -2.47 4.39
N LYS A 506 29.28 -1.43 4.20
CA LYS A 506 30.36 -1.10 5.15
C LYS A 506 29.79 -0.40 6.39
N ASN A 507 30.22 -0.83 7.57
CA ASN A 507 30.03 -0.20 8.89
C ASN A 507 28.61 -0.24 9.50
N ASN A 508 27.60 -0.82 8.85
CA ASN A 508 26.25 -0.92 9.43
C ASN A 508 25.93 -2.37 9.81
N GLU A 509 26.44 -2.81 10.95
CA GLU A 509 26.00 -4.08 11.53
C GLU A 509 24.58 -3.92 12.10
N LEU A 510 23.76 -4.94 11.88
CA LEU A 510 22.46 -5.09 12.53
C LEU A 510 22.65 -6.05 13.70
N ILE A 511 22.41 -5.56 14.91
CA ILE A 511 22.66 -6.32 16.14
C ILE A 511 21.36 -6.53 16.89
N PHE A 512 21.06 -7.77 17.26
CA PHE A 512 19.96 -8.12 18.14
C PHE A 512 20.48 -8.63 19.48
N ARG A 513 19.87 -8.21 20.59
CA ARG A 513 20.27 -8.61 21.95
C ARG A 513 19.04 -8.93 22.80
N LYS A 514 19.13 -10.02 23.54
CA LYS A 514 18.15 -10.35 24.57
C LYS A 514 18.41 -9.45 25.78
N LEU A 515 17.39 -8.72 26.18
CA LEU A 515 17.32 -7.99 27.44
C LEU A 515 16.71 -8.88 28.52
N GLU A 516 16.77 -8.46 29.78
CA GLU A 516 16.11 -9.16 30.88
C GLU A 516 14.59 -9.22 30.67
N GLN A 517 13.99 -8.14 30.14
CA GLN A 517 12.58 -8.07 29.79
C GLN A 517 12.24 -8.68 28.41
N THR A 518 13.21 -9.23 27.67
CA THR A 518 12.91 -9.87 26.39
C THR A 518 12.11 -11.14 26.63
N SER A 519 10.93 -11.23 26.01
CA SER A 519 10.10 -12.42 26.02
C SER A 519 10.12 -13.07 24.64
N CYS A 520 10.28 -14.39 24.61
CA CYS A 520 10.18 -15.22 23.41
C CYS A 520 9.23 -16.37 23.72
N GLU A 521 8.02 -16.32 23.17
CA GLU A 521 6.96 -17.29 23.42
C GLU A 521 6.63 -18.06 22.13
N LEU A 522 6.77 -19.39 22.18
CA LEU A 522 6.41 -20.24 21.05
C LEU A 522 4.89 -20.49 21.03
N LEU A 523 4.22 -20.04 19.97
CA LEU A 523 2.78 -20.17 19.75
C LEU A 523 2.53 -21.07 18.54
N GLY A 524 2.47 -22.38 18.78
CA GLY A 524 2.37 -23.39 17.72
C GLY A 524 3.60 -23.37 16.82
N GLN A 525 3.42 -23.02 15.54
CA GLN A 525 4.53 -22.88 14.58
C GLN A 525 5.12 -21.46 14.52
N SER A 526 4.50 -20.50 15.20
CA SER A 526 4.91 -19.10 15.22
C SER A 526 5.65 -18.76 16.52
N MET A 527 6.40 -17.67 16.51
CA MET A 527 7.07 -17.14 17.70
C MET A 527 6.50 -15.76 17.96
N LYS A 528 6.12 -15.45 19.20
CA LYS A 528 5.88 -14.09 19.66
C LYS A 528 7.17 -13.59 20.32
N ILE A 529 7.62 -12.41 19.93
CA ILE A 529 8.85 -11.78 20.45
C ILE A 529 8.48 -10.42 21.01
N GLU A 530 8.86 -10.13 22.23
CA GLU A 530 8.64 -8.82 22.86
C GLU A 530 9.93 -8.30 23.46
N ASN A 531 10.13 -6.98 23.34
CA ASN A 531 11.24 -6.23 23.93
C ASN A 531 12.64 -6.75 23.55
N LEU A 532 12.81 -7.24 22.32
CA LEU A 532 14.14 -7.62 21.83
C LEU A 532 14.89 -6.36 21.40
N LEU A 533 16.08 -6.11 21.93
CA LEU A 533 16.85 -4.94 21.53
C LEU A 533 17.43 -5.13 20.13
N MET A 534 17.15 -4.21 19.23
CA MET A 534 17.75 -4.11 17.91
C MET A 534 18.59 -2.82 17.83
N LYS A 535 19.83 -2.94 17.37
CA LYS A 535 20.74 -1.81 17.13
C LYS A 535 21.24 -1.80 15.69
N ILE A 536 21.48 -0.59 15.18
CA ILE A 536 22.20 -0.35 13.93
C ILE A 536 23.45 0.45 14.30
N ASN A 537 24.64 -0.11 14.11
CA ASN A 537 25.90 0.46 14.65
C ASN A 537 26.17 1.91 14.21
N SER A 538 25.81 2.25 12.97
CA SER A 538 25.78 3.62 12.49
C SER A 538 24.62 3.81 11.54
N LEU A 539 24.05 5.02 11.51
CA LEU A 539 23.19 5.44 10.40
C LEU A 539 23.90 6.57 9.64
N PRO A 540 23.79 6.61 8.30
CA PRO A 540 24.25 7.75 7.53
C PRO A 540 23.55 9.02 8.03
N LYS A 541 24.26 10.16 8.01
CA LYS A 541 23.63 11.45 8.33
C LYS A 541 22.58 11.77 7.27
N ALA A 542 21.42 12.27 7.70
CA ALA A 542 20.41 12.86 6.82
C ALA A 542 21.07 13.74 5.75
N LYS A 543 20.78 13.45 4.48
CA LYS A 543 21.14 14.32 3.37
C LYS A 543 19.95 15.23 3.10
N ASP A 544 19.90 16.34 3.83
CA ASP A 544 19.06 17.47 3.44
C ASP A 544 19.65 18.07 2.16
N ASN A 545 19.00 17.82 1.03
CA ASN A 545 19.20 18.58 -0.20
C ASN A 545 17.84 18.84 -0.83
#